data_AF-A0AAD7PLN6-F1
#
_entry.id   AF-A0AAD7PLN6-F1
#
_cell.length_a   1.000
_cell.length_b   1.000
_cell.length_c   1.000
_cell.angle_alpha   90.00
_cell.angle_beta   90.00
_cell.angle_gamma   90.00
#
_symmetry.space_group_name_H-M   'P 1'
#
loop_
_entity.id
_entity.type
_entity.pdbx_description
1 polymer ?
#
loop_
_entity_poly.entity_id
_entity_poly.type
_entity_poly.pdbx_seq_one_letter_code
_entity_poly.pdbx_strand_id
1 'polypeptide(L)'
;MKLTIFSLTDIWRSLKGLVHFISKSCDSELYQHEVSHLNTLMKMRHQVNHFVSTHCSSMWSHNYLIYLGVKDMMDFESVHMEYLTDSLHICFLSDETRTVASIIESILQFALDFRSCLTAGVWDVEVNQQNLLSKLSRINISQVLSIKQKFDKNLNELHLCYLKTPKHGEFGLSCFWDYLNYNKFYSDASNEMEVSWFLSF
;
A
#
# COMPACT_ATOMS: atom_id res chain seq x y z
N MET A 1 -7.86 7.61 -0.57
CA MET A 1 -6.54 7.64 -1.26
C MET A 1 -5.61 8.76 -0.80
N LYS A 2 -5.91 10.06 -0.97
CA LYS A 2 -4.95 11.14 -0.63
C LYS A 2 -4.44 11.08 0.81
N LEU A 3 -5.35 10.85 1.77
CA LEU A 3 -5.01 10.67 3.19
C LEU A 3 -4.13 9.44 3.43
N THR A 4 -4.39 8.34 2.72
CA THR A 4 -3.62 7.09 2.75
C THR A 4 -2.17 7.33 2.28
N ILE A 5 -1.99 8.00 1.14
CA ILE A 5 -0.66 8.34 0.60
C ILE A 5 0.10 9.26 1.56
N PHE A 6 -0.59 10.28 2.09
CA PHE A 6 -0.02 11.17 3.09
C PHE A 6 0.43 10.41 4.35
N SER A 7 -0.42 9.53 4.87
CA SER A 7 -0.12 8.69 6.04
C SER A 7 1.12 7.83 5.80
N LEU A 8 1.20 7.11 4.67
CA LEU A 8 2.35 6.27 4.33
C LEU A 8 3.65 7.07 4.16
N THR A 9 3.55 8.30 3.67
CA THR A 9 4.69 9.22 3.55
C THR A 9 5.16 9.70 4.93
N ASP A 10 4.22 10.02 5.81
CA ASP A 10 4.47 10.43 7.19
C ASP A 10 5.19 9.29 7.94
N ILE A 11 4.64 8.08 7.89
CA ILE A 11 5.24 6.85 8.42
C ILE A 11 6.66 6.64 7.88
N TRP A 12 6.87 6.81 6.56
CA TRP A 12 8.19 6.65 5.95
C TRP A 12 9.22 7.64 6.51
N ARG A 13 8.84 8.91 6.70
CA ARG A 13 9.73 9.91 7.29
C ARG A 13 10.22 9.49 8.67
N SER A 14 9.32 8.95 9.51
CA SER A 14 9.66 8.48 10.85
C SER A 14 10.53 7.22 10.83
N LEU A 15 10.28 6.30 9.91
CA LEU A 15 11.05 5.05 9.81
C LEU A 15 12.43 5.23 9.16
N LYS A 16 12.58 6.19 8.24
CA LYS A 16 13.83 6.43 7.51
C LYS A 16 15.00 6.75 8.45
N GLY A 17 14.74 7.51 9.52
CA GLY A 17 15.72 7.80 10.56
C GLY A 17 16.16 6.56 11.34
N LEU A 18 15.24 5.62 11.60
CA LEU A 18 15.51 4.36 12.29
C LEU A 18 16.33 3.40 11.43
N VAL A 19 15.96 3.23 10.15
CA VAL A 19 16.64 2.33 9.20
C VAL A 19 18.10 2.75 8.97
N HIS A 20 18.36 4.05 8.78
CA HIS A 20 19.72 4.54 8.57
C HIS A 20 20.64 4.26 9.77
N PHE A 21 20.08 4.35 10.98
CA PHE A 21 20.84 4.12 12.20
C PHE A 21 21.08 2.63 12.45
N ILE A 22 20.14 1.78 12.05
CA ILE A 22 20.27 0.32 12.17
C ILE A 22 21.35 -0.24 11.26
N SER A 23 21.47 0.29 10.04
CA SER A 23 22.56 -0.08 9.14
C SER A 23 23.97 0.23 9.67
N LYS A 24 24.09 1.05 10.73
CA LYS A 24 25.36 1.48 11.34
C LYS A 24 25.69 0.78 12.66
N SER A 25 24.74 0.08 13.28
CA SER A 25 24.91 -0.49 14.63
C SER A 25 24.76 -2.01 14.54
N CYS A 26 25.83 -2.77 14.76
CA CYS A 26 25.82 -4.22 14.60
C CYS A 26 26.07 -4.96 15.93
N ASP A 27 25.45 -6.14 16.05
CA ASP A 27 25.86 -7.30 16.87
C ASP A 27 25.31 -7.49 18.30
N SER A 28 23.98 -7.44 18.50
CA SER A 28 23.38 -8.11 19.68
C SER A 28 22.11 -8.90 19.33
N GLU A 29 21.83 -10.00 20.05
CA GLU A 29 20.64 -10.85 19.82
C GLU A 29 19.32 -10.11 20.09
N LEU A 30 19.29 -9.19 21.06
CA LEU A 30 18.13 -8.32 21.30
C LEU A 30 17.86 -7.41 20.09
N TYR A 31 18.92 -7.01 19.38
CA TYR A 31 18.84 -6.24 18.15
C TYR A 31 18.16 -7.03 17.02
N GLN A 32 18.42 -8.33 16.90
CA GLN A 32 17.88 -9.15 15.82
C GLN A 32 16.36 -9.28 15.89
N HIS A 33 15.79 -9.43 17.09
CA HIS A 33 14.34 -9.51 17.26
C HIS A 33 13.65 -8.17 16.94
N GLU A 34 14.21 -7.04 17.38
CA GLU A 34 13.67 -5.72 17.07
C GLU A 34 13.82 -5.35 15.59
N VAL A 35 14.92 -5.74 14.96
CA VAL A 35 15.14 -5.59 13.51
C VAL A 35 14.14 -6.43 12.71
N SER A 36 13.79 -7.63 13.17
CA SER A 36 12.75 -8.47 12.55
C SER A 36 11.37 -7.78 12.54
N HIS A 37 11.02 -7.09 13.64
CA HIS A 37 9.77 -6.33 13.74
C HIS A 37 9.77 -5.10 12.84
N LEU A 38 10.87 -4.35 12.81
CA LEU A 38 11.02 -3.23 11.88
C LEU A 38 10.95 -3.71 10.43
N ASN A 39 11.54 -4.84 10.10
CA ASN A 39 11.46 -5.44 8.77
C ASN A 39 10.02 -5.81 8.40
N THR A 40 9.26 -6.37 9.33
CA THR A 40 7.83 -6.68 9.12
C THR A 40 7.05 -5.39 8.85
N LEU A 41 7.32 -4.34 9.62
CA LEU A 41 6.70 -3.02 9.47
C LEU A 41 7.07 -2.39 8.11
N MET A 42 8.34 -2.43 7.72
CA MET A 42 8.83 -1.92 6.45
C MET A 42 8.25 -2.67 5.25
N LYS A 43 8.18 -4.00 5.32
CA LYS A 43 7.53 -4.83 4.30
C LYS A 43 6.05 -4.46 4.17
N MET A 44 5.35 -4.33 5.30
CA MET A 44 3.94 -3.97 5.29
C MET A 44 3.72 -2.58 4.66
N ARG A 45 4.51 -1.58 5.05
CA ARG A 45 4.45 -0.24 4.43
C ARG A 45 4.68 -0.30 2.93
N HIS A 46 5.65 -1.10 2.48
CA HIS A 46 5.94 -1.26 1.07
C HIS A 46 4.78 -1.93 0.32
N GLN A 47 4.21 -3.00 0.87
CA GLN A 47 3.06 -3.72 0.30
C GLN A 47 1.81 -2.85 0.19
N VAL A 48 1.50 -2.06 1.23
CA VAL A 48 0.37 -1.14 1.22
C VAL A 48 0.64 0.02 0.25
N ASN A 49 1.86 0.55 0.21
CA ASN A 49 2.21 1.61 -0.75
C ASN A 49 2.11 1.12 -2.19
N HIS A 50 2.63 -0.06 -2.50
CA HIS A 50 2.50 -0.69 -3.82
C HIS A 50 1.02 -0.80 -4.21
N PHE A 51 0.16 -1.31 -3.32
CA PHE A 51 -1.27 -1.43 -3.57
C PHE A 51 -1.91 -0.08 -3.92
N VAL A 52 -1.65 0.95 -3.09
CA VAL A 52 -2.24 2.29 -3.25
C VAL A 52 -1.73 2.96 -4.53
N SER A 53 -0.45 2.84 -4.82
CA SER A 53 0.16 3.37 -6.04
C SER A 53 -0.43 2.71 -7.27
N THR A 54 -0.54 1.38 -7.31
CA THR A 54 -1.13 0.67 -8.45
C THR A 54 -2.58 1.07 -8.70
N HIS A 55 -3.39 1.17 -7.63
CA HIS A 55 -4.78 1.58 -7.76
C HIS A 55 -4.94 3.05 -8.22
N CYS A 56 -4.03 3.93 -7.79
CA CYS A 56 -4.00 5.32 -8.23
C CYS A 56 -3.54 5.46 -9.70
N SER A 57 -2.51 4.70 -10.08
CA SER A 57 -1.96 4.70 -11.45
C SER A 57 -2.95 4.13 -12.47
N SER A 58 -3.70 3.08 -12.14
CA SER A 58 -4.76 2.56 -13.02
C SER A 58 -5.85 3.61 -13.25
N MET A 59 -6.20 4.40 -12.23
CA MET A 59 -7.18 5.48 -12.35
C MET A 59 -6.65 6.65 -13.19
N TRP A 60 -5.41 7.07 -12.99
CA TRP A 60 -4.83 8.22 -13.69
C TRP A 60 -4.53 7.95 -15.16
N SER A 61 -3.97 6.77 -15.47
CA SER A 61 -3.65 6.39 -16.85
C SER A 61 -4.90 6.34 -17.72
N HIS A 62 -5.98 5.76 -17.20
CA HIS A 62 -7.25 5.68 -17.92
C HIS A 62 -7.86 7.05 -18.19
N ASN A 63 -7.94 7.89 -17.16
CA ASN A 63 -8.49 9.24 -17.28
C ASN A 63 -7.74 10.11 -18.29
N TYR A 64 -6.43 9.92 -18.39
CA TYR A 64 -5.60 10.62 -19.37
C TYR A 64 -5.84 10.14 -20.80
N LEU A 65 -6.01 8.84 -21.02
CA LEU A 65 -6.29 8.26 -22.35
C LEU A 65 -7.63 8.74 -22.91
N ILE A 66 -8.67 8.79 -22.08
CA ILE A 66 -9.99 9.30 -22.49
C ILE A 66 -9.90 10.79 -22.87
N TYR A 67 -9.18 11.58 -22.07
CA TYR A 67 -9.03 13.01 -22.35
C TYR A 67 -8.31 13.29 -23.68
N LEU A 68 -7.33 12.47 -24.05
CA LEU A 68 -6.65 12.54 -25.35
C LEU A 68 -7.53 12.14 -26.54
N GLY A 69 -8.65 11.45 -26.30
CA GLY A 69 -9.59 10.99 -27.33
C GLY A 69 -10.52 12.08 -27.87
N VAL A 70 -10.59 13.26 -27.24
CA VAL A 70 -11.47 14.36 -27.66
C VAL A 70 -10.96 15.00 -28.95
N LYS A 71 -11.70 14.83 -30.05
CA LYS A 71 -11.35 15.37 -31.37
C LYS A 71 -12.00 16.72 -31.67
N ASP A 72 -13.21 16.95 -31.20
CA ASP A 72 -13.93 18.21 -31.31
C ASP A 72 -14.95 18.43 -30.17
N MET A 73 -15.60 19.60 -30.16
CA MET A 73 -16.53 20.01 -29.09
C MET A 73 -17.87 19.25 -29.12
N MET A 74 -18.21 18.59 -30.23
CA MET A 74 -19.45 17.81 -30.37
C MET A 74 -19.31 16.40 -29.78
N ASP A 75 -18.10 15.83 -29.79
CA ASP A 75 -17.81 14.52 -29.19
C ASP A 75 -17.66 14.58 -27.66
N PHE A 76 -17.60 15.78 -27.07
CA PHE A 76 -17.29 15.96 -25.65
C PHE A 76 -18.30 15.28 -24.72
N GLU A 77 -19.59 15.35 -25.02
CA GLU A 77 -20.62 14.71 -24.18
C GLU A 77 -20.51 13.18 -24.22
N SER A 78 -20.27 12.59 -25.40
CA SER A 78 -20.07 11.15 -25.55
C SER A 78 -18.83 10.68 -24.79
N VAL A 79 -17.70 11.36 -24.97
CA VAL A 79 -16.43 11.04 -24.29
C VAL A 79 -16.56 11.23 -22.78
N HIS A 80 -17.33 12.23 -22.32
CA HIS A 80 -17.58 12.44 -20.91
C HIS A 80 -18.43 11.32 -20.29
N MET A 81 -19.45 10.83 -21.00
CA MET A 81 -20.28 9.72 -20.54
C MET A 81 -19.49 8.40 -20.50
N GLU A 82 -18.60 8.17 -21.47
CA GLU A 82 -17.64 7.06 -21.46
C GLU A 82 -16.70 7.15 -20.25
N TYR A 83 -16.12 8.34 -20.01
CA TYR A 83 -15.31 8.60 -18.82
C TYR A 83 -16.02 8.26 -17.51
N LEU A 84 -17.28 8.69 -17.35
CA LEU A 84 -18.03 8.43 -16.12
C LEU A 84 -18.31 6.93 -15.95
N THR A 85 -18.68 6.25 -17.05
CA THR A 85 -18.97 4.81 -17.05
C THR A 85 -17.71 4.02 -16.69
N ASP A 86 -16.58 4.31 -17.33
CA ASP A 86 -15.33 3.63 -17.04
C ASP A 86 -14.79 3.96 -15.64
N SER A 87 -14.95 5.20 -15.20
CA SER A 87 -14.57 5.60 -13.84
C SER A 87 -15.33 4.81 -12.79
N LEU A 88 -16.62 4.54 -13.01
CA LEU A 88 -17.42 3.68 -12.12
C LEU A 88 -16.84 2.26 -12.06
N HIS A 89 -16.43 1.70 -13.19
CA HIS A 89 -15.86 0.35 -13.26
C HIS A 89 -14.45 0.25 -12.66
N ILE A 90 -13.57 1.21 -12.95
CA ILE A 90 -12.17 1.24 -12.48
C ILE A 90 -12.09 1.58 -10.99
N CYS A 91 -12.97 2.45 -10.52
CA CYS A 91 -13.05 2.81 -9.10
C CYS A 91 -13.91 1.84 -8.29
N PHE A 92 -14.47 0.80 -8.91
CA PHE A 92 -15.33 -0.20 -8.27
C PHE A 92 -16.56 0.42 -7.57
N LEU A 93 -17.10 1.51 -8.12
CA LEU A 93 -18.20 2.26 -7.52
C LEU A 93 -19.59 1.73 -7.91
N SER A 94 -19.67 0.69 -8.74
CA SER A 94 -20.94 0.08 -9.11
C SER A 94 -21.48 -0.86 -8.02
N ASP A 95 -22.78 -1.15 -8.06
CA ASP A 95 -23.42 -2.06 -7.11
C ASP A 95 -22.84 -3.48 -7.21
N GLU A 96 -22.46 -3.91 -8.41
CA GLU A 96 -21.86 -5.22 -8.67
C GLU A 96 -20.45 -5.34 -8.05
N THR A 97 -19.73 -4.22 -7.93
CA THR A 97 -18.35 -4.20 -7.41
C THR A 97 -18.25 -3.79 -5.94
N ARG A 98 -19.37 -3.65 -5.24
CA ARG A 98 -19.45 -3.21 -3.84
C ARG A 98 -18.55 -4.02 -2.89
N THR A 99 -18.47 -5.34 -3.08
CA THR A 99 -17.58 -6.20 -2.28
C THR A 99 -16.11 -5.83 -2.48
N VAL A 100 -15.70 -5.57 -3.73
CA VAL A 100 -14.33 -5.16 -4.07
C VAL A 100 -14.02 -3.79 -3.48
N ALA A 101 -14.94 -2.84 -3.60
CA ALA A 101 -14.81 -1.51 -3.01
C ALA A 101 -14.62 -1.58 -1.49
N SER A 102 -15.42 -2.40 -0.79
CA SER A 102 -15.28 -2.58 0.66
C SER A 102 -13.92 -3.16 1.07
N ILE A 103 -13.38 -4.11 0.29
CA ILE A 103 -12.03 -4.66 0.50
C ILE A 103 -10.96 -3.58 0.30
N ILE A 104 -11.06 -2.79 -0.77
CA ILE A 104 -10.14 -1.67 -1.05
C ILE A 104 -10.20 -0.63 0.07
N GLU A 105 -11.38 -0.22 0.50
CA GLU A 105 -11.56 0.71 1.62
C GLU A 105 -10.91 0.19 2.89
N SER A 106 -11.10 -1.10 3.20
CA SER A 106 -10.46 -1.73 4.36
C SER A 106 -8.94 -1.74 4.25
N ILE A 107 -8.37 -2.00 3.06
CA ILE A 107 -6.92 -1.88 2.81
C ILE A 107 -6.43 -0.44 2.97
N LEU A 108 -7.17 0.55 2.45
CA LEU A 108 -6.83 1.97 2.60
C LEU A 108 -6.88 2.41 4.07
N GLN A 109 -7.82 1.87 4.85
CA GLN A 109 -7.93 2.12 6.29
C GLN A 109 -6.71 1.57 7.04
N PHE A 110 -6.14 0.43 6.63
CA PHE A 110 -4.92 -0.07 7.26
C PHE A 110 -3.76 0.91 7.15
N ALA A 111 -3.62 1.65 6.06
CA ALA A 111 -2.57 2.66 5.95
C ALA A 111 -2.74 3.81 6.96
N LEU A 112 -3.98 4.09 7.37
CA LEU A 112 -4.29 5.08 8.40
C LEU A 112 -4.06 4.48 9.79
N ASP A 113 -4.53 3.26 10.02
CA ASP A 113 -4.34 2.53 11.28
C ASP A 113 -2.86 2.24 11.55
N PHE A 114 -2.05 2.05 10.52
CA PHE A 114 -0.61 1.84 10.63
C PHE A 114 0.08 3.04 11.28
N ARG A 115 -0.45 4.25 11.11
CA ARG A 115 0.06 5.45 11.79
C ARG A 115 -0.11 5.35 13.30
N SER A 116 -1.19 4.71 13.77
CA SER A 116 -1.44 4.51 15.20
C SER A 116 -0.46 3.52 15.86
N CYS A 117 0.24 2.69 15.07
CA CYS A 117 1.30 1.81 15.58
C CYS A 117 2.54 2.59 16.06
N LEU A 118 2.70 3.84 15.60
CA LEU A 118 3.78 4.74 15.97
C LEU A 118 3.27 5.71 17.04
N THR A 119 3.66 5.52 18.30
CA THR A 119 3.29 6.45 19.38
C THR A 119 3.87 7.85 19.14
N ALA A 120 3.21 8.89 19.68
CA ALA A 120 3.51 10.31 19.45
C ALA A 120 4.99 10.70 19.63
N GLY A 121 5.77 9.96 20.43
CA GLY A 121 7.20 10.21 20.64
C GLY A 121 8.18 9.56 19.66
N VAL A 122 7.72 8.77 18.67
CA VAL A 122 8.56 8.29 17.56
C VAL A 122 8.83 9.40 16.54
N TRP A 123 7.91 10.36 16.45
CA TRP A 123 7.85 11.43 15.46
C TRP A 123 8.85 12.57 15.68
N ASP A 124 9.47 12.64 16.86
CA ASP A 124 10.30 13.78 17.27
C ASP A 124 11.75 13.38 17.58
N VAL A 125 12.69 14.25 17.17
CA VAL A 125 14.13 14.32 17.54
C VAL A 125 15.14 13.38 16.83
N GLU A 126 16.32 13.98 16.55
CA GLU A 126 17.60 13.36 16.20
C GLU A 126 17.88 12.04 16.93
N VAL A 127 18.36 11.04 16.18
CA VAL A 127 18.58 9.68 16.68
C VAL A 127 20.02 9.53 17.17
N ASN A 128 20.20 9.20 18.45
CA ASN A 128 21.44 8.65 19.02
C ASN A 128 21.17 7.20 19.51
N GLN A 129 22.22 6.41 19.80
CA GLN A 129 22.09 4.97 20.11
C GLN A 129 21.12 4.67 21.28
N GLN A 130 21.16 5.45 22.35
CA GLN A 130 20.27 5.29 23.52
C GLN A 130 18.80 5.64 23.20
N ASN A 131 18.57 6.57 22.25
CA ASN A 131 17.25 6.99 21.78
C ASN A 131 16.65 5.99 20.76
N LEU A 132 17.44 5.04 20.22
CA LEU A 132 16.96 4.07 19.24
C LEU A 132 16.12 2.96 19.88
N LEU A 133 16.66 2.29 20.90
CA LEU A 133 15.95 1.22 21.62
C LEU A 133 14.67 1.74 22.26
N SER A 134 14.71 2.97 22.80
CA SER A 134 13.53 3.62 23.37
C SER A 134 12.48 4.03 22.31
N LYS A 135 12.88 4.28 21.06
CA LYS A 135 11.98 4.50 19.93
C LYS A 135 11.44 3.21 19.34
N LEU A 136 12.22 2.13 19.30
CA LEU A 136 11.77 0.80 18.87
C LEU A 136 10.79 0.20 19.88
N SER A 137 11.05 0.34 21.18
CA SER A 137 10.13 -0.08 22.25
C SER A 137 8.80 0.69 22.25
N ARG A 138 8.73 1.82 21.53
CA ARG A 138 7.53 2.66 21.35
C ARG A 138 6.63 2.22 20.19
N ILE A 139 7.10 1.28 19.36
CA ILE A 139 6.30 0.69 18.30
C ILE A 139 5.42 -0.40 18.89
N ASN A 140 4.11 -0.31 18.65
CA ASN A 140 3.18 -1.35 19.11
C ASN A 140 3.21 -2.55 18.16
N ILE A 141 4.08 -3.52 18.45
CA ILE A 141 4.26 -4.73 17.61
C ILE A 141 2.99 -5.56 17.49
N SER A 142 2.22 -5.69 18.57
CA SER A 142 0.96 -6.43 18.56
C SER A 142 -0.03 -5.82 17.55
N GLN A 143 -0.10 -4.49 17.48
CA GLN A 143 -0.89 -3.80 16.47
C GLN A 143 -0.34 -4.03 15.06
N VAL A 144 0.98 -3.91 14.84
CA VAL A 144 1.59 -4.15 13.52
C VAL A 144 1.24 -5.54 12.98
N LEU A 145 1.37 -6.58 13.82
CA LEU A 145 1.04 -7.96 13.46
C LEU A 145 -0.46 -8.12 13.19
N SER A 146 -1.32 -7.51 14.02
CA SER A 146 -2.77 -7.55 13.82
C SER A 146 -3.19 -6.89 12.50
N ILE A 147 -2.64 -5.72 12.18
CA ILE A 147 -2.94 -5.03 10.91
C ILE A 147 -2.41 -5.88 9.74
N LYS A 148 -1.21 -6.47 9.86
CA LYS A 148 -0.67 -7.37 8.81
C LYS A 148 -1.61 -8.54 8.53
N GLN A 149 -2.07 -9.23 9.57
CA GLN A 149 -3.02 -10.34 9.40
C GLN A 149 -4.31 -9.91 8.70
N LYS A 150 -4.84 -8.73 9.03
CA LYS A 150 -6.02 -8.18 8.37
C LYS A 150 -5.74 -7.80 6.91
N PHE A 151 -4.57 -7.24 6.62
CA PHE A 151 -4.13 -6.94 5.25
C PHE A 151 -4.01 -8.20 4.39
N ASP A 152 -3.34 -9.23 4.90
CA ASP A 152 -3.17 -10.50 4.19
C ASP A 152 -4.54 -11.18 3.95
N LYS A 153 -5.45 -11.10 4.93
CA LYS A 153 -6.85 -11.57 4.76
C LYS A 153 -7.58 -10.82 3.63
N ASN A 154 -7.52 -9.49 3.62
CA ASN A 154 -8.18 -8.69 2.59
C ASN A 154 -7.60 -8.93 1.19
N LEU A 155 -6.28 -9.10 1.07
CA LEU A 155 -5.65 -9.47 -0.20
C LEU A 155 -6.14 -10.83 -0.69
N ASN A 156 -6.27 -11.81 0.21
CA ASN A 156 -6.82 -13.12 -0.15
C ASN A 156 -8.30 -13.03 -0.57
N GLU A 157 -9.11 -12.23 0.10
CA GLU A 157 -10.50 -11.99 -0.30
C GLU A 157 -10.58 -11.31 -1.67
N LEU A 158 -9.70 -10.33 -1.94
CA LEU A 158 -9.59 -9.68 -3.23
C LEU A 158 -9.19 -10.68 -4.34
N HIS A 159 -8.25 -11.58 -4.04
CA HIS A 159 -7.85 -12.65 -4.95
C HIS A 159 -9.03 -13.58 -5.27
N LEU A 160 -9.82 -13.96 -4.27
CA LEU A 160 -11.01 -14.79 -4.47
C LEU A 160 -12.06 -14.09 -5.33
N CYS A 161 -12.25 -12.77 -5.16
CA CYS A 161 -13.08 -11.98 -6.06
C CYS A 161 -12.54 -12.02 -7.49
N TYR A 162 -11.22 -11.83 -7.67
CA TYR A 162 -10.56 -11.90 -8.97
C TYR A 162 -10.79 -13.24 -9.67
N LEU A 163 -10.69 -14.36 -8.94
CA LEU A 163 -10.91 -15.70 -9.51
C LEU A 163 -12.33 -15.91 -10.03
N LYS A 164 -13.31 -15.18 -9.48
CA LYS A 164 -14.73 -15.24 -9.89
C LYS A 164 -15.06 -14.26 -11.02
N THR A 165 -14.24 -13.24 -11.25
CA THR A 165 -14.46 -12.22 -12.28
C THR A 165 -14.17 -12.79 -13.68
N PRO A 166 -15.00 -12.47 -14.70
CA PRO A 166 -14.69 -12.73 -16.10
C PRO A 166 -13.31 -12.16 -16.48
N LYS A 167 -12.51 -12.92 -17.23
CA LYS A 167 -11.15 -12.50 -17.64
C LYS A 167 -11.14 -11.71 -18.95
N HIS A 168 -12.28 -11.63 -19.62
CA HIS A 168 -12.43 -11.01 -20.93
C HIS A 168 -13.11 -9.65 -20.73
N GLY A 169 -12.30 -8.63 -20.48
CA GLY A 169 -12.73 -7.24 -20.30
C GLY A 169 -11.53 -6.31 -20.25
N GLU A 170 -11.66 -5.11 -20.79
CA GLU A 170 -10.57 -4.12 -20.83
C GLU A 170 -10.35 -3.43 -19.46
N PHE A 171 -11.39 -3.40 -18.63
CA PHE A 171 -11.39 -2.73 -17.33
C PHE A 171 -11.99 -3.60 -16.22
N GLY A 172 -11.69 -3.24 -14.97
CA GLY A 172 -12.21 -3.90 -13.78
C GLY A 172 -11.19 -4.77 -13.06
N LEU A 173 -11.69 -5.72 -12.26
CA LEU A 173 -10.87 -6.42 -11.27
C LEU A 173 -9.80 -7.33 -11.90
N SER A 174 -10.02 -7.91 -13.09
CA SER A 174 -8.99 -8.72 -13.74
C SER A 174 -7.74 -7.89 -14.06
N CYS A 175 -7.93 -6.79 -14.80
CA CYS A 175 -6.85 -5.88 -15.17
C CYS A 175 -6.17 -5.28 -13.94
N PHE A 176 -6.95 -4.81 -12.96
CA PHE A 176 -6.38 -4.28 -11.72
C PHE A 176 -5.52 -5.31 -10.99
N TRP A 177 -5.98 -6.56 -10.87
CA TRP A 177 -5.22 -7.62 -10.21
C TRP A 177 -3.94 -7.98 -10.97
N ASP A 178 -3.98 -8.02 -12.30
CA ASP A 178 -2.82 -8.35 -13.12
C ASP A 178 -1.71 -7.29 -12.98
N TYR A 179 -2.07 -6.01 -12.87
CA TYR A 179 -1.12 -4.95 -12.50
C TYR A 179 -0.67 -5.05 -11.05
N LEU A 180 -1.59 -5.33 -10.13
CA LEU A 180 -1.32 -5.39 -8.69
C LEU A 180 -0.40 -6.54 -8.32
N ASN A 181 -0.55 -7.70 -8.93
CA ASN A 181 0.25 -8.88 -8.65
C ASN A 181 1.22 -9.21 -9.80
N TYR A 182 1.64 -8.18 -10.54
CA TYR A 182 2.69 -8.32 -11.55
C TYR A 182 3.94 -8.93 -10.92
N ASN A 183 4.60 -9.85 -11.63
CA ASN A 183 5.73 -10.63 -11.11
C ASN A 183 5.44 -11.38 -9.80
N LYS A 184 4.17 -11.67 -9.49
CA LYS A 184 3.79 -12.38 -8.27
C LYS A 184 4.23 -11.66 -7.00
N PHE A 185 4.22 -10.32 -7.01
CA PHE A 185 4.66 -9.49 -5.89
C PHE A 185 4.05 -9.87 -4.52
N TYR A 186 2.81 -10.36 -4.49
CA TYR A 186 2.12 -10.79 -3.27
C TYR A 186 2.13 -12.31 -3.06
N SER A 187 2.74 -13.10 -3.95
CA SER A 187 2.87 -14.55 -3.74
C SER A 187 4.03 -14.82 -2.79
N ASP A 188 3.85 -15.79 -1.90
CA ASP A 188 4.66 -16.08 -0.70
C ASP A 188 6.11 -16.58 -0.97
N ALA A 189 6.74 -16.12 -2.04
CA ALA A 189 8.14 -16.37 -2.34
C ALA A 189 9.02 -15.44 -1.48
N SER A 190 9.33 -15.87 -0.26
CA SER A 190 10.57 -15.57 0.46
C SER A 190 11.15 -14.17 0.23
N ASN A 191 10.39 -13.11 0.50
CA ASN A 191 10.97 -11.77 0.61
C ASN A 191 11.64 -11.64 1.98
N GLU A 192 12.75 -12.33 2.20
CA GLU A 192 13.78 -11.86 3.13
C GLU A 192 14.38 -10.59 2.51
N MET A 193 13.65 -9.48 2.60
CA MET A 193 14.20 -8.17 2.27
C MET A 193 15.27 -7.84 3.30
N GLU A 194 16.54 -7.92 2.88
CA GLU A 194 17.65 -7.34 3.63
C GLU A 194 17.41 -5.84 3.81
N VAL A 195 17.79 -5.34 5.00
CA VAL A 195 17.67 -3.93 5.40
C VAL A 195 18.30 -2.98 4.36
N SER A 196 19.30 -3.47 3.63
CA SER A 196 19.97 -2.81 2.50
C SER A 196 19.01 -2.27 1.43
N TRP A 197 17.95 -3.01 1.06
CA TRP A 197 17.03 -2.60 -0.01
C TRP A 197 16.15 -1.41 0.37
N PHE A 198 15.94 -1.17 1.67
CA PHE A 198 15.14 -0.04 2.14
C PHE A 198 15.86 1.30 2.03
N LEU A 199 17.18 1.32 1.83
CA LEU A 199 17.97 2.56 1.70
C LEU A 199 18.02 3.10 0.26
N SER A 200 17.55 2.33 -0.73
CA SER A 200 17.60 2.67 -2.15
C SER A 200 16.36 3.43 -2.68
N PHE A 201 15.38 3.73 -1.82
CA PHE A 201 14.14 4.48 -2.12
C PHE A 201 13.85 5.56 -1.05
#